data_AF-A0A7S1PFH6-F1
#
_entry.id   AF-A0A7S1PFH6-F1
#
_cell.length_a   1.000
_cell.length_b   1.000
_cell.length_c   1.000
_cell.angle_alpha   90.00
_cell.angle_beta   90.00
_cell.angle_gamma   90.00
#
_symmetry.space_group_name_H-M   'P 1'
#
loop_
_entity.id
_entity.type
_entity.pdbx_description
1 polymer ?
#
loop_
_entity_poly.entity_id
_entity_poly.type
_entity_poly.pdbx_seq_one_letter_code
_entity_poly.pdbx_strand_id
1 'polypeptide(L)'
;EFLTMSSTPVHHASTQTDNSLSQLPPLGIATDGTITTTTVKRRRKASIKKAKDASSSTSNAPSNDTSLIEDETTTTTTTTVHHKQHSRLSKFLRYKRFWFIALIFISIFAALYQPIEEAASQTREKYVDPFVEKISLPNFAVSLEMGRELREKGFKKKHPVVMVPGFITSALEVWEGLDCAQESNSRSQVWGGFSMMKRILTDKSCWLKHMMLHPESGLDPEGVRIRGGEGIKSVDYFISGYYVFAPVVDNLAMLGYDVNSLHVATYDWRLSFHNMEQRDRHFTRLKLKIESMRIIEDQKVVVLCHSLGAVQFYYFMQWMKHTQPNGEQWFNDNIESYVDIAGPLLGVPKAISALLSGEMRDTAQFGAFQKYILNPFFTLEQRAALFRSWNSNLEMMVKGNSNLWRDLVLFDQEYHIPQNVTAENLKEFLGINTDEHVKAKLANIDLSYRTDFSSSDYNSSDRSHWSNPLASQLPEAPDMKVYCLYGFGKSTETGYYYKPAENVTGMVKYEMDFSKVSVNDSLSFGVFSGDGDGTVPLVSLGYPCAKLWRKKSHNPAQLKVVTREYKHEPLPIWEDVRGGTLSSDHVDILNNRNTIRDVIYIATGNGDQLEDQILSEVGKFPDLE
;
A
#
# COMPACT_ATOMS: atom_id res chain seq x y z
N GLU A 1 -4.19 -55.20 9.49
CA GLU A 1 -4.20 -56.18 10.60
C GLU A 1 -2.92 -56.98 10.56
N PHE A 2 -2.39 -57.43 11.70
CA PHE A 2 -1.16 -58.24 11.87
C PHE A 2 0.15 -57.57 11.38
N LEU A 3 1.30 -57.62 12.07
CA LEU A 3 1.75 -58.47 13.19
C LEU A 3 2.49 -57.68 14.27
N THR A 4 2.46 -58.20 15.50
CA THR A 4 3.25 -57.78 16.67
C THR A 4 4.61 -58.50 16.73
N MET A 5 5.62 -57.90 17.37
CA MET A 5 6.61 -58.67 18.16
C MET A 5 7.43 -57.84 19.17
N SER A 6 7.60 -58.43 20.36
CA SER A 6 8.56 -58.20 21.48
C SER A 6 9.85 -57.41 21.17
N SER A 7 10.33 -56.44 21.96
CA SER A 7 10.63 -56.35 23.41
C SER A 7 11.99 -56.93 23.88
N THR A 8 12.90 -56.02 24.25
CA THR A 8 13.89 -56.05 25.38
C THR A 8 15.26 -56.76 25.22
N PRO A 9 16.27 -56.50 26.09
CA PRO A 9 16.88 -55.19 26.45
C PRO A 9 18.45 -55.27 26.59
N VAL A 10 19.07 -54.53 27.54
CA VAL A 10 20.47 -54.60 28.05
C VAL A 10 21.49 -53.69 27.30
N HIS A 11 22.41 -52.90 27.90
CA HIS A 11 22.98 -52.84 29.28
C HIS A 11 23.09 -51.41 29.86
N HIS A 12 23.11 -51.30 31.19
CA HIS A 12 23.49 -50.10 31.96
C HIS A 12 24.99 -49.75 31.89
N ALA A 13 25.31 -48.45 32.00
CA ALA A 13 26.39 -47.97 32.89
C ALA A 13 26.06 -46.56 33.39
N SER A 14 26.00 -46.38 34.71
CA SER A 14 25.68 -45.11 35.38
C SER A 14 26.71 -44.81 36.46
N THR A 15 27.17 -43.56 36.55
CA THR A 15 27.78 -43.02 37.77
C THR A 15 27.14 -41.67 38.10
N GLN A 16 26.55 -41.59 39.29
CA GLN A 16 25.89 -40.43 39.89
C GLN A 16 26.88 -39.55 40.69
N THR A 17 26.29 -38.58 41.41
CA THR A 17 26.74 -37.77 42.56
C THR A 17 27.35 -36.40 42.23
N ASP A 18 27.00 -35.30 42.90
CA ASP A 18 25.90 -35.01 43.85
C ASP A 18 25.60 -33.48 43.82
N ASN A 19 24.34 -33.03 43.74
CA ASN A 19 23.40 -32.63 44.81
C ASN A 19 23.71 -31.36 45.63
N SER A 20 22.87 -30.32 45.45
CA SER A 20 22.23 -29.45 46.47
C SER A 20 21.52 -28.29 45.73
N LEU A 21 20.19 -28.07 45.68
CA LEU A 21 19.00 -28.49 46.44
C LEU A 21 18.64 -27.61 47.66
N SER A 22 17.89 -26.52 47.42
CA SER A 22 16.87 -25.92 48.31
C SER A 22 16.18 -24.73 47.62
N GLN A 23 14.88 -24.40 47.78
CA GLN A 23 13.72 -25.12 48.34
C GLN A 23 12.40 -24.53 47.77
N LEU A 24 11.35 -25.36 47.72
CA LEU A 24 9.92 -25.08 47.44
C LEU A 24 9.11 -25.72 48.61
N PRO A 25 7.76 -25.80 48.62
CA PRO A 25 6.68 -24.97 48.05
C PRO A 25 5.91 -24.31 49.26
N PRO A 26 4.60 -24.48 49.61
CA PRO A 26 3.36 -24.82 48.88
C PRO A 26 2.15 -23.87 49.14
N LEU A 27 0.96 -24.36 48.75
CA LEU A 27 -0.36 -23.73 48.67
C LEU A 27 -1.20 -23.78 49.98
N GLY A 28 -2.33 -23.07 49.98
CA GLY A 28 -3.51 -23.39 50.80
C GLY A 28 -4.83 -22.94 50.14
N ILE A 29 -5.80 -23.85 50.01
CA ILE A 29 -7.19 -23.58 49.56
C ILE A 29 -8.12 -23.73 50.77
N ALA A 30 -9.03 -22.77 51.01
CA ALA A 30 -10.25 -22.97 51.78
C ALA A 30 -11.31 -21.89 51.47
N THR A 31 -12.58 -22.27 51.60
CA THR A 31 -13.78 -21.46 51.33
C THR A 31 -14.35 -20.85 52.60
N ASP A 32 -14.81 -19.59 52.55
CA ASP A 32 -16.20 -19.18 52.88
C ASP A 32 -16.39 -17.67 52.73
N GLY A 33 -17.64 -17.24 52.53
CA GLY A 33 -17.97 -15.85 52.15
C GLY A 33 -18.39 -14.94 53.31
N THR A 34 -18.39 -13.62 53.06
CA THR A 34 -19.55 -12.71 53.18
C THR A 34 -19.14 -11.30 52.71
N ILE A 35 -20.03 -10.59 52.01
CA ILE A 35 -19.75 -9.28 51.41
C ILE A 35 -19.97 -8.14 52.42
N THR A 36 -19.00 -7.21 52.53
CA THR A 36 -19.25 -5.87 53.10
C THR A 36 -18.47 -4.80 52.32
N THR A 37 -19.18 -3.84 51.73
CA THR A 37 -18.59 -2.73 50.95
C THR A 37 -18.61 -1.41 51.74
N THR A 38 -17.45 -0.77 51.87
CA THR A 38 -17.32 0.57 52.46
C THR A 38 -16.60 1.51 51.49
N THR A 39 -17.31 2.53 51.00
CA THR A 39 -16.80 3.46 49.97
C THR A 39 -16.36 4.79 50.57
N VAL A 40 -15.07 5.13 50.47
CA VAL A 40 -14.54 6.44 50.90
C VAL A 40 -14.49 7.42 49.72
N LYS A 41 -15.22 8.54 49.83
CA LYS A 41 -15.25 9.61 48.80
C LYS A 41 -14.05 10.55 48.92
N ARG A 42 -13.32 10.77 47.81
CA ARG A 42 -12.30 11.82 47.68
C ARG A 42 -12.93 13.07 47.03
N ARG A 43 -12.86 14.22 47.70
CA ARG A 43 -13.41 15.52 47.24
C ARG A 43 -12.32 16.30 46.47
N ARG A 44 -12.57 16.73 45.23
CA ARG A 44 -11.74 17.75 44.54
C ARG A 44 -12.23 19.15 44.92
N LYS A 45 -11.30 20.07 45.20
CA LYS A 45 -11.55 21.52 45.29
C LYS A 45 -11.49 22.13 43.88
N ALA A 46 -12.28 23.17 43.62
CA ALA A 46 -12.09 24.12 42.53
C ALA A 46 -11.89 25.53 43.12
N SER A 47 -11.10 26.37 42.45
CA SER A 47 -10.79 27.75 42.87
C SER A 47 -11.08 28.73 41.71
N ILE A 48 -11.28 30.01 42.03
CA ILE A 48 -11.81 31.04 41.11
C ILE A 48 -10.87 32.26 41.03
N LYS A 49 -10.62 32.71 39.79
CA LYS A 49 -10.19 34.04 39.25
C LYS A 49 -9.35 35.05 40.07
N LYS A 50 -8.33 35.59 39.38
CA LYS A 50 -8.06 37.04 39.10
C LYS A 50 -7.75 37.12 37.58
N ALA A 51 -8.15 38.10 36.75
CA ALA A 51 -8.09 39.57 36.78
C ALA A 51 -6.64 40.12 36.65
N LYS A 52 -6.31 41.16 35.85
CA LYS A 52 -6.95 41.90 34.72
C LYS A 52 -5.91 42.94 34.25
N ASP A 53 -5.73 43.20 32.94
CA ASP A 53 -4.87 44.32 32.45
C ASP A 53 -5.62 45.24 31.46
N ALA A 54 -5.15 46.49 31.33
CA ALA A 54 -5.76 47.59 30.57
C ALA A 54 -5.42 47.53 29.06
N SER A 55 -6.06 48.26 28.12
CA SER A 55 -6.84 49.52 28.16
C SER A 55 -7.85 49.57 26.97
N SER A 56 -8.52 50.65 26.51
CA SER A 56 -8.50 52.10 26.82
C SER A 56 -9.88 52.79 26.58
N SER A 57 -9.98 53.71 25.60
CA SER A 57 -11.11 54.46 25.02
C SER A 57 -12.33 54.84 25.90
N THR A 58 -12.28 56.08 26.43
CA THR A 58 -13.31 57.13 26.28
C THR A 58 -14.81 56.82 26.40
N SER A 59 -15.47 57.39 27.44
CA SER A 59 -16.64 58.28 27.28
C SER A 59 -16.88 59.10 28.56
N ASN A 60 -17.58 60.22 28.43
CA ASN A 60 -17.69 61.28 29.45
C ASN A 60 -18.96 61.21 30.31
N ALA A 61 -18.90 62.00 31.39
CA ALA A 61 -19.99 62.69 32.10
C ALA A 61 -20.65 61.98 33.32
N PRO A 62 -21.13 62.76 34.32
CA PRO A 62 -21.19 62.30 35.72
C PRO A 62 -22.58 62.50 36.36
N SER A 63 -22.62 62.62 37.70
CA SER A 63 -23.75 62.86 38.62
C SER A 63 -24.56 61.61 39.02
N ASN A 64 -24.99 61.46 40.28
CA ASN A 64 -24.70 62.19 41.52
C ASN A 64 -24.93 61.25 42.73
N ASP A 65 -24.38 61.60 43.90
CA ASP A 65 -24.97 61.57 45.27
C ASP A 65 -25.98 60.46 45.65
N THR A 66 -25.97 59.85 46.85
CA THR A 66 -25.29 60.23 48.10
C THR A 66 -25.23 59.07 49.11
N SER A 67 -24.27 59.16 50.04
CA SER A 67 -24.32 58.78 51.47
C SER A 67 -24.93 57.42 51.90
N LEU A 68 -24.10 56.50 52.41
CA LEU A 68 -23.84 56.26 53.85
C LEU A 68 -24.98 55.55 54.60
N ILE A 69 -24.65 54.42 55.23
CA ILE A 69 -24.43 54.33 56.69
C ILE A 69 -23.94 52.90 57.00
N GLU A 70 -22.86 52.79 57.76
CA GLU A 70 -22.38 51.54 58.34
C GLU A 70 -23.24 51.18 59.57
N ASP A 71 -23.37 49.90 59.88
CA ASP A 71 -23.04 49.45 61.24
C ASP A 71 -22.83 47.94 61.30
N GLU A 72 -21.75 47.54 61.96
CA GLU A 72 -21.52 46.14 62.35
C GLU A 72 -22.39 45.79 63.57
N THR A 73 -22.85 44.54 63.67
CA THR A 73 -22.86 43.88 64.98
C THR A 73 -22.94 42.36 64.86
N THR A 74 -21.91 41.71 65.39
CA THR A 74 -21.88 40.32 65.89
C THR A 74 -23.02 40.15 66.93
N THR A 75 -23.71 39.02 67.15
CA THR A 75 -23.24 37.65 67.38
C THR A 75 -24.43 36.67 67.55
N THR A 76 -24.14 35.37 67.51
CA THR A 76 -24.82 34.28 68.26
C THR A 76 -25.94 33.49 67.55
N THR A 77 -25.74 32.18 67.57
CA THR A 77 -26.58 31.10 67.04
C THR A 77 -27.82 30.82 67.88
N THR A 78 -28.96 30.53 67.24
CA THR A 78 -30.02 29.70 67.86
C THR A 78 -30.65 28.77 66.83
N THR A 79 -30.51 27.46 67.03
CA THR A 79 -31.18 26.42 66.25
C THR A 79 -32.62 26.20 66.73
N THR A 80 -33.61 26.46 65.89
CA THR A 80 -35.00 26.00 66.10
C THR A 80 -35.47 25.15 64.94
N VAL A 81 -35.72 23.86 65.22
CA VAL A 81 -36.28 22.92 64.24
C VAL A 81 -37.80 23.09 64.23
N HIS A 82 -38.36 23.61 63.14
CA HIS A 82 -39.79 23.51 62.85
C HIS A 82 -40.06 22.58 61.67
N HIS A 83 -40.76 21.49 61.96
CA HIS A 83 -41.19 20.52 60.97
C HIS A 83 -42.40 21.09 60.20
N LYS A 84 -42.33 21.16 58.86
CA LYS A 84 -43.50 21.41 58.01
C LYS A 84 -43.48 20.54 56.76
N GLN A 85 -44.30 19.48 56.78
CA GLN A 85 -44.68 18.76 55.56
C GLN A 85 -45.45 19.74 54.66
N HIS A 86 -45.02 19.94 53.41
CA HIS A 86 -45.84 20.20 52.21
C HIS A 86 -44.92 20.61 51.03
N SER A 87 -44.46 19.65 50.20
CA SER A 87 -43.78 20.00 48.93
C SER A 87 -43.58 18.87 47.90
N ARG A 88 -43.79 17.58 48.25
CA ARG A 88 -43.50 16.46 47.33
C ARG A 88 -44.30 16.48 46.01
N LEU A 89 -45.54 16.98 46.01
CA LEU A 89 -46.39 17.02 44.81
C LEU A 89 -45.88 18.01 43.74
N SER A 90 -45.37 19.19 44.14
CA SER A 90 -44.98 20.25 43.20
C SER A 90 -43.64 19.97 42.50
N LYS A 91 -42.71 19.25 43.14
CA LYS A 91 -41.49 18.77 42.49
C LYS A 91 -41.77 17.63 41.49
N PHE A 92 -42.67 16.71 41.83
CA PHE A 92 -43.06 15.61 40.94
C PHE A 92 -43.76 16.11 39.66
N LEU A 93 -44.65 17.11 39.79
CA LEU A 93 -45.30 17.75 38.64
C LEU A 93 -44.33 18.52 37.74
N ARG A 94 -43.31 19.19 38.29
CA ARG A 94 -42.24 19.83 37.49
C ARG A 94 -41.37 18.82 36.77
N TYR A 95 -41.02 17.71 37.43
CA TYR A 95 -40.22 16.64 36.82
C TYR A 95 -40.97 15.97 35.65
N LYS A 96 -42.28 15.69 35.81
CA LYS A 96 -43.13 15.23 34.70
C LYS A 96 -43.24 16.26 33.57
N ARG A 97 -43.41 17.55 33.86
CA ARG A 97 -43.42 18.59 32.81
C ARG A 97 -42.10 18.69 32.06
N PHE A 98 -40.96 18.58 32.74
CA PHE A 98 -39.65 18.61 32.09
C PHE A 98 -39.44 17.40 31.17
N TRP A 99 -39.78 16.20 31.63
CA TRP A 99 -39.74 14.99 30.79
C TRP A 99 -40.73 15.03 29.62
N PHE A 100 -41.93 15.59 29.81
CA PHE A 100 -42.91 15.74 28.74
C PHE A 100 -42.45 16.72 27.66
N ILE A 101 -41.83 17.84 28.06
CA ILE A 101 -41.21 18.81 27.14
C ILE A 101 -40.00 18.18 26.43
N ALA A 102 -39.14 17.45 27.14
CA ALA A 102 -38.01 16.75 26.54
C ALA A 102 -38.44 15.70 25.51
N LEU A 103 -39.49 14.91 25.81
CA LEU A 103 -40.08 13.97 24.86
C LEU A 103 -40.66 14.68 23.64
N ILE A 104 -41.36 15.82 23.81
CA ILE A 104 -41.84 16.63 22.68
C ILE A 104 -40.67 17.11 21.82
N PHE A 105 -39.57 17.60 22.41
CA PHE A 105 -38.39 17.99 21.65
C PHE A 105 -37.71 16.82 20.93
N ILE A 106 -37.64 15.64 21.54
CA ILE A 106 -37.12 14.42 20.89
C ILE A 106 -38.04 13.99 19.74
N SER A 107 -39.37 14.03 19.92
CA SER A 107 -40.34 13.73 18.87
C SER A 107 -40.30 14.74 17.71
N ILE A 108 -40.14 16.04 18.00
CA ILE A 108 -39.97 17.08 16.98
C ILE A 108 -38.63 16.91 16.25
N PHE A 109 -37.55 16.63 16.99
CA PHE A 109 -36.24 16.39 16.37
C PHE A 109 -36.28 15.15 15.47
N ALA A 110 -36.85 14.03 15.93
CA ALA A 110 -37.04 12.84 15.11
C ALA A 110 -37.93 13.12 13.88
N ALA A 111 -39.05 13.83 14.04
CA ALA A 111 -39.95 14.19 12.94
C ALA A 111 -39.35 15.20 11.94
N LEU A 112 -38.30 15.93 12.30
CA LEU A 112 -37.54 16.81 11.41
C LEU A 112 -36.29 16.14 10.83
N TYR A 113 -35.74 15.13 11.51
CA TYR A 113 -34.53 14.42 11.09
C TYR A 113 -34.83 13.25 10.14
N GLN A 114 -35.88 12.46 10.41
CA GLN A 114 -36.29 11.36 9.53
C GLN A 114 -36.57 11.79 8.09
N PRO A 115 -37.25 12.92 7.79
CA PRO A 115 -37.45 13.36 6.40
C PRO A 115 -36.13 13.71 5.68
N ILE A 116 -35.09 14.14 6.41
CA ILE A 116 -33.78 14.45 5.84
C ILE A 116 -33.01 13.16 5.56
N GLU A 117 -33.06 12.19 6.47
CA GLU A 117 -32.44 10.88 6.33
C GLU A 117 -33.11 10.04 5.22
N GLU A 118 -34.45 10.05 5.14
CA GLU A 118 -35.22 9.45 4.05
C GLU A 118 -34.95 10.17 2.71
N ALA A 119 -34.89 11.51 2.67
CA ALA A 119 -34.56 12.24 1.44
C ALA A 119 -33.12 11.98 0.98
N ALA A 120 -32.17 11.86 1.90
CA ALA A 120 -30.79 11.47 1.59
C ALA A 120 -30.72 10.02 1.07
N SER A 121 -31.44 9.09 1.70
CA SER A 121 -31.54 7.69 1.27
C SER A 121 -32.20 7.54 -0.11
N GLN A 122 -33.34 8.21 -0.33
CA GLN A 122 -33.99 8.24 -1.64
C GLN A 122 -33.11 8.90 -2.71
N THR A 123 -32.35 9.94 -2.36
CA THR A 123 -31.39 10.56 -3.30
C THR A 123 -30.25 9.60 -3.64
N ARG A 124 -29.77 8.83 -2.65
CA ARG A 124 -28.75 7.78 -2.83
C ARG A 124 -29.25 6.68 -3.78
N GLU A 125 -30.39 6.04 -3.48
CA GLU A 125 -30.95 4.97 -4.32
C GLU A 125 -31.34 5.45 -5.73
N LYS A 126 -31.84 6.69 -5.86
CA LYS A 126 -32.37 7.20 -7.15
C LYS A 126 -31.31 7.78 -8.08
N TYR A 127 -30.22 8.34 -7.54
CA TYR A 127 -29.22 9.06 -8.33
C TYR A 127 -27.79 8.54 -8.15
N VAL A 128 -27.39 8.05 -6.97
CA VAL A 128 -26.02 7.60 -6.72
C VAL A 128 -25.83 6.16 -7.19
N ASP A 129 -26.64 5.23 -6.70
CA ASP A 129 -26.47 3.80 -7.00
C ASP A 129 -26.60 3.50 -8.52
N PRO A 130 -27.60 4.05 -9.27
CA PRO A 130 -27.71 3.85 -10.72
C PRO A 130 -26.65 4.59 -11.56
N PHE A 131 -26.02 5.63 -11.00
CA PHE A 131 -24.89 6.30 -11.63
C PHE A 131 -23.61 5.48 -11.49
N VAL A 132 -23.37 4.91 -10.30
CA VAL A 132 -22.23 4.03 -10.05
C VAL A 132 -22.37 2.70 -10.80
N GLU A 133 -23.58 2.14 -10.91
CA GLU A 133 -23.83 0.95 -11.73
C GLU A 133 -23.45 1.19 -13.20
N LYS A 134 -23.71 2.39 -13.75
CA LYS A 134 -23.28 2.82 -15.09
C LYS A 134 -21.78 3.11 -15.24
N ILE A 135 -21.03 3.21 -14.13
CA ILE A 135 -19.55 3.31 -14.14
C ILE A 135 -18.92 1.91 -14.21
N SER A 136 -19.69 0.84 -13.99
CA SER A 136 -19.22 -0.54 -14.21
C SER A 136 -18.71 -0.69 -15.64
N LEU A 137 -17.43 -1.02 -15.79
CA LEU A 137 -16.84 -1.23 -17.10
C LEU A 137 -17.48 -2.47 -17.75
N PRO A 138 -17.52 -2.54 -19.10
CA PRO A 138 -17.89 -3.78 -19.78
C PRO A 138 -17.07 -4.94 -19.22
N ASN A 139 -17.70 -6.10 -19.03
CA ASN A 139 -16.98 -7.31 -18.61
C ASN A 139 -16.03 -7.73 -19.75
N PHE A 140 -14.78 -7.29 -19.70
CA PHE A 140 -13.75 -7.67 -20.65
C PHE A 140 -13.47 -9.18 -20.51
N ALA A 141 -13.46 -9.88 -21.64
CA ALA A 141 -13.38 -11.33 -21.65
C ALA A 141 -11.97 -11.80 -21.27
N VAL A 142 -11.87 -12.57 -20.19
CA VAL A 142 -10.66 -13.35 -19.86
C VAL A 142 -10.50 -14.47 -20.89
N SER A 143 -9.35 -14.54 -21.56
CA SER A 143 -9.10 -15.64 -22.51
C SER A 143 -8.61 -16.89 -21.79
N LEU A 144 -9.34 -17.99 -21.95
CA LEU A 144 -9.01 -19.32 -21.40
C LEU A 144 -8.46 -20.29 -22.46
N GLU A 145 -8.11 -19.76 -23.64
CA GLU A 145 -7.64 -20.57 -24.77
C GLU A 145 -6.32 -21.29 -24.44
N MET A 146 -5.37 -20.59 -23.82
CA MET A 146 -4.06 -21.17 -23.47
C MET A 146 -4.13 -22.27 -22.42
N GLY A 147 -4.90 -22.06 -21.36
CA GLY A 147 -5.13 -23.07 -20.33
C GLY A 147 -5.77 -24.35 -20.90
N ARG A 148 -6.67 -24.20 -21.87
CA ARG A 148 -7.26 -25.33 -22.60
C ARG A 148 -6.24 -26.03 -23.50
N GLU A 149 -5.56 -25.28 -24.36
CA GLU A 149 -4.59 -25.80 -25.35
C GLU A 149 -3.45 -26.58 -24.67
N LEU A 150 -2.89 -26.05 -23.57
CA LEU A 150 -1.80 -26.69 -22.86
C LEU A 150 -2.27 -27.89 -22.03
N ARG A 151 -3.48 -27.85 -21.44
CA ARG A 151 -4.08 -29.03 -20.81
C ARG A 151 -4.32 -30.16 -21.82
N GLU A 152 -4.79 -29.86 -23.01
CA GLU A 152 -4.96 -30.86 -24.09
C GLU A 152 -3.61 -31.47 -24.53
N LYS A 153 -2.53 -30.69 -24.46
CA LYS A 153 -1.14 -31.15 -24.63
C LYS A 153 -0.56 -31.89 -23.40
N GLY A 154 -1.36 -32.15 -22.36
CA GLY A 154 -0.98 -32.93 -21.18
C GLY A 154 -0.29 -32.14 -20.06
N PHE A 155 -0.25 -30.81 -20.14
CA PHE A 155 0.27 -29.97 -19.04
C PHE A 155 -0.67 -30.05 -17.83
N LYS A 156 -0.09 -30.12 -16.63
CA LYS A 156 -0.81 -30.30 -15.34
C LYS A 156 -0.06 -29.60 -14.21
N LYS A 157 -0.75 -29.32 -13.09
CA LYS A 157 -0.12 -28.81 -11.86
C LYS A 157 1.18 -29.56 -11.51
N LYS A 158 2.22 -28.81 -11.16
CA LYS A 158 3.46 -29.34 -10.59
C LYS A 158 3.93 -28.48 -9.41
N HIS A 159 4.39 -27.26 -9.66
CA HIS A 159 4.90 -26.39 -8.59
C HIS A 159 3.75 -25.58 -7.97
N PRO A 160 3.61 -25.51 -6.64
CA PRO A 160 2.72 -24.53 -6.02
C PRO A 160 3.11 -23.11 -6.42
N VAL A 161 2.12 -22.22 -6.55
CA VAL A 161 2.30 -20.85 -7.05
C VAL A 161 1.93 -19.82 -5.98
N VAL A 162 2.84 -18.90 -5.71
CA VAL A 162 2.59 -17.70 -4.90
C VAL A 162 2.60 -16.47 -5.80
N MET A 163 1.56 -15.64 -5.72
CA MET A 163 1.42 -14.40 -6.49
C MET A 163 1.65 -13.19 -5.58
N VAL A 164 2.52 -12.27 -5.97
CA VAL A 164 2.78 -11.00 -5.28
C VAL A 164 2.25 -9.85 -6.16
N PRO A 165 1.17 -9.17 -5.76
CA PRO A 165 0.54 -8.14 -6.58
C PRO A 165 1.35 -6.83 -6.62
N GLY A 166 1.02 -5.98 -7.59
CA GLY A 166 1.61 -4.66 -7.77
C GLY A 166 0.97 -3.54 -6.95
N PHE A 167 1.48 -2.33 -7.14
CA PHE A 167 0.94 -1.09 -6.56
C PHE A 167 -0.54 -0.94 -6.96
N ILE A 168 -1.40 -0.52 -6.03
CA ILE A 168 -2.85 -0.33 -6.19
C ILE A 168 -3.69 -1.52 -6.70
N THR A 169 -3.09 -2.69 -7.01
CA THR A 169 -3.81 -3.79 -7.66
C THR A 169 -4.51 -4.77 -6.71
N SER A 170 -4.18 -4.76 -5.40
CA SER A 170 -4.91 -5.51 -4.38
C SER A 170 -5.90 -4.63 -3.60
N ALA A 171 -7.05 -5.21 -3.27
CA ALA A 171 -8.06 -4.58 -2.43
C ALA A 171 -7.49 -4.18 -1.05
N LEU A 172 -7.98 -3.06 -0.50
CA LEU A 172 -7.74 -2.67 0.90
C LEU A 172 -9.07 -2.56 1.64
N GLU A 173 -9.06 -2.93 2.92
CA GLU A 173 -10.21 -2.90 3.81
C GLU A 173 -9.95 -2.02 5.04
N VAL A 174 -10.96 -1.24 5.43
CA VAL A 174 -11.00 -0.53 6.72
C VAL A 174 -11.43 -1.51 7.81
N TRP A 175 -10.68 -1.53 8.90
CA TRP A 175 -10.89 -2.32 10.12
C TRP A 175 -11.13 -1.44 11.36
N GLU A 176 -10.88 -0.14 11.24
CA GLU A 176 -11.15 0.92 12.22
C GLU A 176 -11.15 2.24 11.45
N GLY A 177 -12.11 3.12 11.73
CA GLY A 177 -12.32 4.35 10.97
C GLY A 177 -12.81 5.51 11.82
N LEU A 178 -12.62 6.71 11.28
CA LEU A 178 -12.95 7.99 11.93
C LEU A 178 -14.45 8.22 12.01
N ASP A 179 -14.89 9.12 12.90
CA ASP A 179 -16.30 9.53 13.03
C ASP A 179 -16.95 10.08 11.75
N CYS A 180 -16.19 10.55 10.75
CA CYS A 180 -16.78 10.90 9.45
C CYS A 180 -17.33 9.68 8.67
N ALA A 181 -17.05 8.47 9.15
CA ALA A 181 -17.36 7.21 8.51
C ALA A 181 -18.50 6.43 9.22
N GLN A 182 -19.36 7.05 10.04
CA GLN A 182 -20.24 6.35 11.02
C GLN A 182 -21.13 5.23 10.44
N GLU A 183 -21.62 5.30 9.19
CA GLU A 183 -22.35 4.19 8.53
C GLU A 183 -21.46 2.95 8.24
N SER A 184 -20.15 3.07 8.46
CA SER A 184 -19.11 2.18 7.93
C SER A 184 -18.00 1.87 8.93
N ASN A 185 -18.30 1.95 10.23
CA ASN A 185 -17.49 1.40 11.32
C ASN A 185 -17.45 -0.15 11.32
N SER A 186 -18.10 -0.78 10.34
CA SER A 186 -17.98 -2.20 10.00
C SER A 186 -16.86 -2.45 8.99
N ARG A 187 -16.20 -3.62 9.10
CA ARG A 187 -15.17 -4.07 8.15
C ARG A 187 -15.69 -3.98 6.73
N SER A 188 -15.02 -3.19 5.88
CA SER A 188 -15.49 -2.92 4.53
C SER A 188 -14.36 -2.45 3.61
N GLN A 189 -14.48 -2.75 2.31
CA GLN A 189 -13.50 -2.38 1.31
C GLN A 189 -13.44 -0.85 1.14
N VAL A 190 -12.23 -0.29 1.20
CA VAL A 190 -11.94 1.15 1.00
C VAL A 190 -11.20 1.42 -0.31
N TRP A 191 -10.54 0.38 -0.86
CA TRP A 191 -9.87 0.40 -2.15
C TRP A 191 -10.34 -0.76 -3.03
N GLY A 192 -10.78 -0.43 -4.24
CA GLY A 192 -11.42 -1.36 -5.17
C GLY A 192 -12.92 -1.58 -4.91
N GLY A 193 -13.58 -2.18 -5.89
CA GLY A 193 -15.00 -2.50 -5.85
C GLY A 193 -15.97 -1.31 -5.71
N PHE A 194 -17.26 -1.61 -5.59
CA PHE A 194 -18.34 -0.63 -5.44
C PHE A 194 -18.23 0.21 -4.16
N SER A 195 -17.77 -0.41 -3.06
CA SER A 195 -17.65 0.21 -1.74
C SER A 195 -16.72 1.43 -1.75
N MET A 196 -15.61 1.38 -2.48
CA MET A 196 -14.70 2.51 -2.67
C MET A 196 -15.43 3.71 -3.30
N MET A 197 -16.15 3.50 -4.41
CA MET A 197 -16.86 4.58 -5.10
C MET A 197 -17.96 5.21 -4.23
N LYS A 198 -18.75 4.38 -3.54
CA LYS A 198 -19.77 4.86 -2.59
C LYS A 198 -19.16 5.74 -1.49
N ARG A 199 -17.98 5.38 -0.97
CA ARG A 199 -17.26 6.20 0.03
C ARG A 199 -16.79 7.54 -0.54
N ILE A 200 -16.18 7.56 -1.73
CA ILE A 200 -15.70 8.79 -2.39
C ILE A 200 -16.86 9.76 -2.67
N LEU A 201 -18.00 9.25 -3.14
CA LEU A 201 -19.20 10.05 -3.41
C LEU A 201 -19.93 10.53 -2.14
N THR A 202 -19.86 9.79 -1.03
CA THR A 202 -20.51 10.17 0.23
C THR A 202 -19.66 11.18 1.02
N ASP A 203 -18.39 10.89 1.27
CA ASP A 203 -17.43 11.83 1.89
C ASP A 203 -15.99 11.56 1.41
N LYS A 204 -15.66 12.22 0.30
CA LYS A 204 -14.30 12.33 -0.24
C LYS A 204 -13.26 12.75 0.81
N SER A 205 -13.59 13.69 1.71
CA SER A 205 -12.64 14.22 2.69
C SER A 205 -12.32 13.18 3.76
N CYS A 206 -13.32 12.39 4.14
CA CYS A 206 -13.16 11.24 5.01
C CYS A 206 -12.33 10.14 4.34
N TRP A 207 -12.62 9.81 3.08
CA TRP A 207 -11.87 8.80 2.32
C TRP A 207 -10.39 9.17 2.20
N LEU A 208 -10.05 10.44 1.92
CA LEU A 208 -8.66 10.92 1.92
C LEU A 208 -7.96 10.68 3.26
N LYS A 209 -8.59 11.07 4.38
CA LYS A 209 -8.03 10.88 5.73
C LYS A 209 -7.78 9.42 6.08
N HIS A 210 -8.59 8.50 5.56
CA HIS A 210 -8.38 7.07 5.74
C HIS A 210 -7.24 6.54 4.85
N MET A 211 -7.21 6.96 3.58
CA MET A 211 -6.25 6.45 2.60
C MET A 211 -4.84 7.00 2.77
N MET A 212 -4.68 8.20 3.31
CA MET A 212 -3.37 8.79 3.62
C MET A 212 -2.70 8.05 4.79
N LEU A 213 -1.38 7.88 4.72
CA LEU A 213 -0.58 7.45 5.87
C LEU A 213 -0.15 8.65 6.71
N HIS A 214 0.16 8.42 7.99
CA HIS A 214 0.73 9.42 8.87
C HIS A 214 2.08 9.92 8.31
N PRO A 215 2.29 11.26 8.17
CA PRO A 215 3.50 11.83 7.55
C PRO A 215 4.80 11.28 8.11
N GLU A 216 5.03 11.38 9.42
CA GLU A 216 6.29 10.94 10.05
C GLU A 216 6.49 9.41 10.05
N SER A 217 5.60 8.66 10.71
CA SER A 217 5.77 7.21 10.89
C SER A 217 5.59 6.40 9.61
N GLY A 218 4.84 6.89 8.61
CA GLY A 218 4.48 6.11 7.44
C GLY A 218 3.60 4.90 7.75
N LEU A 219 2.79 4.97 8.81
CA LEU A 219 1.81 3.97 9.23
C LEU A 219 0.39 4.54 9.14
N ASP A 220 -0.63 3.77 9.53
CA ASP A 220 -2.01 4.28 9.58
C ASP A 220 -2.12 5.50 10.54
N PRO A 221 -2.95 6.52 10.24
CA PRO A 221 -3.27 7.60 11.16
C PRO A 221 -3.98 7.12 12.45
N GLU A 222 -3.96 7.94 13.50
CA GLU A 222 -4.72 7.66 14.73
C GLU A 222 -6.22 7.54 14.44
N GLY A 223 -6.87 6.50 14.99
CA GLY A 223 -8.28 6.18 14.72
C GLY A 223 -8.56 5.56 13.35
N VAL A 224 -7.53 5.21 12.58
CA VAL A 224 -7.64 4.51 11.28
C VAL A 224 -6.85 3.20 11.35
N ARG A 225 -7.43 2.12 10.80
CA ARG A 225 -6.73 0.86 10.59
C ARG A 225 -7.13 0.26 9.24
N ILE A 226 -6.18 0.15 8.32
CA ILE A 226 -6.41 -0.43 6.99
C ILE A 226 -5.49 -1.63 6.75
N ARG A 227 -6.00 -2.70 6.16
CA ARG A 227 -5.23 -3.90 5.83
C ARG A 227 -5.51 -4.32 4.38
N GLY A 228 -4.57 -5.08 3.79
CA GLY A 228 -4.83 -5.77 2.52
C GLY A 228 -6.01 -6.73 2.67
N GLY A 229 -6.88 -6.78 1.66
CA GLY A 229 -7.91 -7.81 1.57
C GLY A 229 -7.29 -9.19 1.36
N GLU A 230 -7.90 -10.25 1.88
CA GLU A 230 -7.34 -11.60 1.86
C GLU A 230 -7.87 -12.46 0.71
N GLY A 231 -7.03 -13.38 0.22
CA GLY A 231 -7.40 -14.43 -0.74
C GLY A 231 -7.48 -13.96 -2.18
N ILE A 232 -7.68 -14.90 -3.11
CA ILE A 232 -7.58 -14.70 -4.57
C ILE A 232 -8.49 -13.56 -5.08
N LYS A 233 -9.73 -13.48 -4.57
CA LYS A 233 -10.71 -12.43 -4.92
C LYS A 233 -10.25 -10.99 -4.70
N SER A 234 -9.23 -10.77 -3.87
CA SER A 234 -8.66 -9.44 -3.62
C SER A 234 -7.81 -8.89 -4.79
N VAL A 235 -7.43 -9.75 -5.74
CA VAL A 235 -6.59 -9.42 -6.91
C VAL A 235 -7.15 -9.92 -8.25
N ASP A 236 -8.29 -10.60 -8.28
CA ASP A 236 -8.93 -11.02 -9.53
C ASP A 236 -9.32 -9.79 -10.38
N TYR A 237 -10.07 -8.87 -9.76
CA TYR A 237 -10.59 -7.65 -10.37
C TYR A 237 -10.45 -6.47 -9.41
N PHE A 238 -9.91 -5.34 -9.87
CA PHE A 238 -9.81 -4.11 -9.06
C PHE A 238 -11.17 -3.43 -8.89
N ILE A 239 -11.92 -3.35 -10.00
CA ILE A 239 -13.34 -2.94 -10.07
C ILE A 239 -14.02 -3.86 -11.08
N SER A 240 -15.36 -3.92 -11.10
CA SER A 240 -16.08 -4.76 -12.07
C SER A 240 -15.64 -4.45 -13.51
N GLY A 241 -15.34 -5.50 -14.28
CA GLY A 241 -14.77 -5.41 -15.62
C GLY A 241 -13.25 -5.23 -15.67
N TYR A 242 -12.60 -4.61 -14.68
CA TYR A 242 -11.14 -4.39 -14.68
C TYR A 242 -10.40 -5.57 -14.05
N TYR A 243 -9.97 -6.53 -14.87
CA TYR A 243 -9.15 -7.65 -14.42
C TYR A 243 -7.72 -7.22 -14.02
N VAL A 244 -7.14 -7.98 -13.09
CA VAL A 244 -5.70 -8.00 -12.80
C VAL A 244 -5.19 -9.45 -12.90
N PHE A 245 -5.22 -10.24 -11.82
CA PHE A 245 -4.70 -11.62 -11.82
C PHE A 245 -5.70 -12.68 -12.32
N ALA A 246 -6.99 -12.34 -12.49
CA ALA A 246 -8.01 -13.30 -12.94
C ALA A 246 -7.59 -14.14 -14.18
N PRO A 247 -6.99 -13.57 -15.25
CA PRO A 247 -6.55 -14.38 -16.39
C PRO A 247 -5.48 -15.41 -16.06
N VAL A 248 -4.53 -15.08 -15.17
CA VAL A 248 -3.49 -16.00 -14.72
C VAL A 248 -4.11 -17.10 -13.85
N VAL A 249 -4.96 -16.72 -12.90
CA VAL A 249 -5.67 -17.63 -12.00
C VAL A 249 -6.54 -18.62 -12.78
N ASP A 250 -7.41 -18.12 -13.66
CA ASP A 250 -8.37 -18.95 -14.39
C ASP A 250 -7.68 -19.91 -15.37
N ASN A 251 -6.62 -19.45 -16.06
CA ASN A 251 -5.82 -20.34 -16.93
C ASN A 251 -5.08 -21.41 -16.13
N LEU A 252 -4.50 -21.08 -14.96
CA LEU A 252 -3.91 -22.09 -14.07
C LEU A 252 -4.97 -23.07 -13.55
N ALA A 253 -6.16 -22.59 -13.17
CA ALA A 253 -7.25 -23.45 -12.69
C ALA A 253 -7.65 -24.52 -13.71
N MET A 254 -7.56 -24.24 -15.03
CA MET A 254 -7.79 -25.24 -16.07
C MET A 254 -6.86 -26.46 -16.00
N LEU A 255 -5.63 -26.27 -15.49
CA LEU A 255 -4.59 -27.30 -15.32
C LEU A 255 -4.64 -28.02 -13.96
N GLY A 256 -5.67 -27.77 -13.15
CA GLY A 256 -5.85 -28.40 -11.83
C GLY A 256 -5.18 -27.66 -10.68
N TYR A 257 -4.93 -26.36 -10.82
CA TYR A 257 -4.59 -25.49 -9.71
C TYR A 257 -5.85 -25.03 -8.96
N ASP A 258 -5.71 -24.79 -7.66
CA ASP A 258 -6.80 -24.50 -6.72
C ASP A 258 -6.30 -23.67 -5.52
N VAL A 259 -7.17 -23.41 -4.54
CA VAL A 259 -6.82 -22.64 -3.31
C VAL A 259 -5.79 -23.31 -2.39
N ASN A 260 -5.46 -24.58 -2.61
CA ASN A 260 -4.42 -25.29 -1.84
C ASN A 260 -3.03 -25.04 -2.46
N SER A 261 -2.99 -24.99 -3.79
CA SER A 261 -1.78 -24.84 -4.61
C SER A 261 -1.51 -23.42 -5.10
N LEU A 262 -2.50 -22.52 -5.05
CA LEU A 262 -2.39 -21.10 -5.34
C LEU A 262 -2.50 -20.28 -4.05
N HIS A 263 -1.63 -19.28 -3.90
CA HIS A 263 -1.74 -18.27 -2.85
C HIS A 263 -1.44 -16.88 -3.40
N VAL A 264 -2.14 -15.86 -2.90
CA VAL A 264 -1.85 -14.46 -3.19
C VAL A 264 -1.35 -13.80 -1.92
N ALA A 265 -0.11 -13.33 -1.95
CA ALA A 265 0.55 -12.65 -0.84
C ALA A 265 0.18 -11.15 -0.84
N THR A 266 -1.09 -10.85 -0.57
CA THR A 266 -1.61 -9.49 -0.48
C THR A 266 -1.02 -8.69 0.67
N TYR A 267 -0.81 -7.39 0.42
CA TYR A 267 -0.23 -6.44 1.37
C TYR A 267 -0.88 -5.06 1.26
N ASP A 268 -0.61 -4.20 2.24
CA ASP A 268 -0.94 -2.78 2.17
C ASP A 268 0.11 -2.06 1.31
N TRP A 269 -0.17 -1.95 0.02
CA TRP A 269 0.70 -1.36 -0.99
C TRP A 269 0.98 0.14 -0.82
N ARG A 270 0.47 0.80 0.24
CA ARG A 270 0.81 2.18 0.59
C ARG A 270 2.10 2.29 1.41
N LEU A 271 2.42 1.25 2.19
CA LEU A 271 3.55 1.25 3.14
C LEU A 271 4.91 1.19 2.42
N SER A 272 5.98 1.62 3.09
CA SER A 272 7.35 1.21 2.71
C SER A 272 7.54 -0.27 3.03
N PHE A 273 8.46 -0.94 2.32
CA PHE A 273 8.68 -2.38 2.54
C PHE A 273 9.11 -2.71 3.97
N HIS A 274 9.89 -1.82 4.61
CA HIS A 274 10.20 -1.95 6.03
C HIS A 274 8.95 -1.93 6.93
N ASN A 275 8.02 -1.00 6.69
CA ASN A 275 6.81 -0.85 7.51
C ASN A 275 5.83 -2.02 7.31
N MET A 276 5.84 -2.70 6.15
CA MET A 276 5.05 -3.92 5.92
C MET A 276 5.46 -5.04 6.89
N GLU A 277 6.76 -5.23 7.14
CA GLU A 277 7.23 -6.20 8.13
C GLU A 277 7.00 -5.71 9.57
N GLN A 278 7.24 -4.43 9.89
CA GLN A 278 7.03 -3.93 11.26
C GLN A 278 5.56 -3.97 11.68
N ARG A 279 4.62 -3.52 10.83
CA ARG A 279 3.19 -3.45 11.14
C ARG A 279 2.50 -4.80 11.01
N ASP A 280 2.74 -5.48 9.89
CA ASP A 280 1.93 -6.62 9.45
C ASP A 280 2.71 -7.93 9.36
N ARG A 281 4.00 -7.96 9.72
CA ARG A 281 4.84 -9.18 9.62
C ARG A 281 4.80 -9.82 8.23
N HIS A 282 4.69 -8.99 7.19
CA HIS A 282 4.43 -9.42 5.82
C HIS A 282 5.48 -10.42 5.31
N PHE A 283 6.76 -10.13 5.48
CA PHE A 283 7.84 -11.01 5.02
C PHE A 283 7.95 -12.27 5.86
N THR A 284 7.77 -12.16 7.18
CA THR A 284 7.66 -13.33 8.06
C THR A 284 6.51 -14.26 7.65
N ARG A 285 5.34 -13.70 7.29
CA ARG A 285 4.16 -14.46 6.82
C ARG A 285 4.37 -15.08 5.45
N LEU A 286 4.96 -14.34 4.51
CA LEU A 286 5.32 -14.82 3.18
C LEU A 286 6.27 -16.03 3.25
N LYS A 287 7.34 -15.92 4.04
CA LYS A 287 8.29 -17.01 4.31
C LYS A 287 7.57 -18.26 4.82
N LEU A 288 6.80 -18.15 5.91
CA LEU A 288 6.09 -19.28 6.53
C LEU A 288 5.05 -19.92 5.57
N LYS A 289 4.40 -19.12 4.73
CA LYS A 289 3.43 -19.61 3.75
C LYS A 289 4.11 -20.36 2.60
N ILE A 290 5.27 -19.87 2.12
CA ILE A 290 6.10 -20.56 1.12
C ILE A 290 6.61 -21.90 1.68
N GLU A 291 7.16 -21.92 2.89
CA GLU A 291 7.60 -23.15 3.58
C GLU A 291 6.44 -24.15 3.71
N SER A 292 5.26 -23.68 4.16
CA SER A 292 4.06 -24.51 4.27
C SER A 292 3.62 -25.09 2.92
N MET A 293 3.59 -24.30 1.84
CA MET A 293 3.21 -24.79 0.51
C MET A 293 4.23 -25.79 -0.04
N ARG A 294 5.52 -25.53 0.15
CA ARG A 294 6.60 -26.46 -0.23
C ARG A 294 6.48 -27.79 0.49
N ILE A 295 6.14 -27.79 1.78
CA ILE A 295 6.00 -29.02 2.60
C ILE A 295 4.74 -29.80 2.22
N ILE A 296 3.62 -29.11 1.96
CA ILE A 296 2.32 -29.75 1.67
C ILE A 296 2.28 -30.37 0.26
N GLU A 297 2.82 -29.68 -0.75
CA GLU A 297 2.83 -30.15 -2.14
C GLU A 297 4.12 -30.92 -2.52
N ASP A 298 5.08 -31.04 -1.59
CA ASP A 298 6.42 -31.64 -1.77
C ASP A 298 7.16 -31.15 -3.03
N GLN A 299 7.03 -29.85 -3.35
CA GLN A 299 7.62 -29.20 -4.53
C GLN A 299 8.07 -27.78 -4.18
N LYS A 300 9.20 -27.33 -4.74
CA LYS A 300 9.62 -25.92 -4.64
C LYS A 300 8.59 -24.99 -5.28
N VAL A 301 8.41 -23.80 -4.69
CA VAL A 301 7.38 -22.81 -5.07
C VAL A 301 7.81 -21.96 -6.26
N VAL A 302 6.90 -21.70 -7.19
CA VAL A 302 7.06 -20.65 -8.22
C VAL A 302 6.43 -19.36 -7.71
N VAL A 303 7.19 -18.26 -7.70
CA VAL A 303 6.69 -16.95 -7.26
C VAL A 303 6.48 -16.05 -8.47
N LEU A 304 5.23 -15.65 -8.71
CA LEU A 304 4.83 -14.72 -9.77
C LEU A 304 4.66 -13.32 -9.18
N CYS A 305 5.52 -12.39 -9.56
CA CYS A 305 5.52 -11.03 -9.03
C CYS A 305 5.13 -10.05 -10.14
N HIS A 306 4.10 -9.22 -9.92
CA HIS A 306 3.68 -8.21 -10.90
C HIS A 306 4.03 -6.80 -10.44
N SER A 307 4.61 -5.97 -11.33
CA SER A 307 4.84 -4.55 -11.08
C SER A 307 5.60 -4.32 -9.76
N LEU A 308 5.13 -3.45 -8.85
CA LEU A 308 5.73 -3.25 -7.51
C LEU A 308 6.00 -4.55 -6.73
N GLY A 309 5.22 -5.62 -6.96
CA GLY A 309 5.44 -6.93 -6.35
C GLY A 309 6.81 -7.53 -6.68
N ALA A 310 7.38 -7.23 -7.85
CA ALA A 310 8.74 -7.60 -8.23
C ALA A 310 9.78 -6.90 -7.34
N VAL A 311 9.66 -5.58 -7.20
CA VAL A 311 10.54 -4.78 -6.34
C VAL A 311 10.39 -5.18 -4.86
N GLN A 312 9.18 -5.49 -4.41
CA GLN A 312 8.93 -6.04 -3.07
C GLN A 312 9.62 -7.39 -2.88
N PHE A 313 9.49 -8.31 -3.84
CA PHE A 313 10.08 -9.64 -3.69
C PHE A 313 11.61 -9.60 -3.78
N TYR A 314 12.17 -8.66 -4.55
CA TYR A 314 13.59 -8.35 -4.50
C TYR A 314 14.02 -7.82 -3.12
N TYR A 315 13.26 -6.88 -2.52
CA TYR A 315 13.49 -6.47 -1.12
C TYR A 315 13.37 -7.64 -0.14
N PHE A 316 12.47 -8.59 -0.39
CA PHE A 316 12.34 -9.81 0.40
C PHE A 316 13.57 -10.72 0.29
N MET A 317 14.24 -10.79 -0.87
CA MET A 317 15.53 -11.48 -1.00
C MET A 317 16.59 -10.88 -0.07
N GLN A 318 16.71 -9.55 -0.04
CA GLN A 318 17.64 -8.87 0.85
C GLN A 318 17.23 -9.01 2.33
N TRP A 319 15.94 -8.89 2.65
CA TRP A 319 15.44 -9.13 4.01
C TRP A 319 15.74 -10.55 4.50
N MET A 320 15.58 -11.57 3.65
CA MET A 320 15.97 -12.95 3.96
C MET A 320 17.48 -13.04 4.19
N LYS A 321 18.32 -12.54 3.27
CA LYS A 321 19.80 -12.56 3.36
C LYS A 321 20.32 -11.92 4.65
N HIS A 322 19.82 -10.73 5.00
CA HIS A 322 20.35 -9.93 6.12
C HIS A 322 19.65 -10.16 7.47
N THR A 323 18.46 -10.78 7.52
CA THR A 323 17.70 -10.95 8.79
C THR A 323 17.40 -12.40 9.17
N GLN A 324 17.48 -13.36 8.24
CA GLN A 324 17.11 -14.75 8.51
C GLN A 324 18.35 -15.66 8.56
N PRO A 325 18.43 -16.59 9.54
CA PRO A 325 19.48 -17.59 9.54
C PRO A 325 19.35 -18.47 8.28
N ASN A 326 20.47 -18.68 7.58
CA ASN A 326 20.54 -19.42 6.31
C ASN A 326 19.61 -18.88 5.22
N GLY A 327 19.35 -17.55 5.21
CA GLY A 327 18.38 -16.93 4.30
C GLY A 327 18.64 -17.14 2.81
N GLU A 328 19.91 -17.33 2.40
CA GLU A 328 20.26 -17.62 1.00
C GLU A 328 19.98 -19.08 0.63
N GLN A 329 20.42 -20.04 1.45
CA GLN A 329 20.07 -21.46 1.29
C GLN A 329 18.56 -21.69 1.27
N TRP A 330 17.80 -20.89 2.04
CA TRP A 330 16.34 -20.96 2.06
C TRP A 330 15.71 -20.76 0.67
N PHE A 331 16.27 -19.87 -0.17
CA PHE A 331 15.81 -19.71 -1.55
C PHE A 331 16.08 -20.98 -2.37
N ASN A 332 17.29 -21.54 -2.24
CA ASN A 332 17.66 -22.77 -2.91
C ASN A 332 16.71 -23.93 -2.55
N ASP A 333 16.31 -24.04 -1.29
CA ASP A 333 15.51 -25.16 -0.79
C ASP A 333 14.00 -25.02 -1.04
N ASN A 334 13.49 -23.79 -1.20
CA ASN A 334 12.04 -23.53 -1.22
C ASN A 334 11.52 -22.87 -2.51
N ILE A 335 12.35 -22.19 -3.31
CA ILE A 335 11.93 -21.50 -4.53
C ILE A 335 12.46 -22.22 -5.77
N GLU A 336 11.57 -22.56 -6.69
CA GLU A 336 11.91 -23.07 -8.03
C GLU A 336 12.26 -21.90 -8.95
N SER A 337 11.44 -20.86 -8.93
CA SER A 337 11.57 -19.73 -9.85
C SER A 337 10.99 -18.46 -9.25
N TYR A 338 11.78 -17.38 -9.35
CA TYR A 338 11.29 -16.01 -9.27
C TYR A 338 10.89 -15.56 -10.68
N VAL A 339 9.63 -15.17 -10.86
CA VAL A 339 9.08 -14.69 -12.14
C VAL A 339 8.66 -13.24 -11.97
N ASP A 340 9.48 -12.34 -12.52
CA ASP A 340 9.21 -10.92 -12.62
C ASP A 340 8.29 -10.68 -13.83
N ILE A 341 7.12 -10.09 -13.61
CA ILE A 341 6.17 -9.70 -14.64
C ILE A 341 6.03 -8.17 -14.61
N ALA A 342 6.63 -7.52 -15.60
CA ALA A 342 6.63 -6.07 -15.77
C ALA A 342 7.12 -5.26 -14.53
N GLY A 343 8.13 -5.75 -13.80
CA GLY A 343 8.68 -5.09 -12.62
C GLY A 343 9.42 -3.77 -12.90
N PRO A 344 9.10 -2.68 -12.17
CA PRO A 344 9.84 -1.42 -12.24
C PRO A 344 11.11 -1.47 -11.38
N LEU A 345 11.99 -2.44 -11.65
CA LEU A 345 13.20 -2.71 -10.87
C LEU A 345 14.15 -1.50 -10.75
N LEU A 346 14.32 -0.72 -11.83
CA LEU A 346 15.07 0.54 -11.81
C LEU A 346 14.19 1.78 -11.62
N GLY A 347 12.90 1.60 -11.30
CA GLY A 347 11.94 2.68 -11.04
C GLY A 347 11.20 3.22 -12.27
N VAL A 348 10.29 4.16 -12.02
CA VAL A 348 9.49 4.82 -13.06
C VAL A 348 9.51 6.34 -12.91
N PRO A 349 9.72 7.12 -13.98
CA PRO A 349 9.59 8.58 -13.96
C PRO A 349 8.21 9.05 -13.47
N LYS A 350 7.16 8.26 -13.70
CA LYS A 350 5.79 8.48 -13.23
C LYS A 350 5.67 8.65 -11.70
N ALA A 351 6.60 8.09 -10.94
CA ALA A 351 6.65 8.29 -9.49
C ALA A 351 7.14 9.71 -9.12
N ILE A 352 7.97 10.34 -9.97
CA ILE A 352 8.47 11.70 -9.82
C ILE A 352 7.33 12.71 -9.99
N SER A 353 6.56 12.61 -11.07
CA SER A 353 5.41 13.50 -11.35
C SER A 353 4.30 13.36 -10.30
N ALA A 354 4.00 12.13 -9.88
CA ALA A 354 3.06 11.85 -8.79
C ALA A 354 3.46 12.52 -7.46
N LEU A 355 4.75 12.63 -7.16
CA LEU A 355 5.26 13.34 -5.96
C LEU A 355 5.36 14.85 -6.17
N LEU A 356 5.80 15.32 -7.34
CA LEU A 356 6.11 16.72 -7.58
C LEU A 356 4.83 17.56 -7.63
N SER A 357 3.89 17.19 -8.50
CA SER A 357 2.64 17.92 -8.73
C SER A 357 1.36 17.09 -8.55
N GLY A 358 1.46 15.76 -8.47
CA GLY A 358 0.30 14.87 -8.49
C GLY A 358 -0.34 14.75 -9.89
N GLU A 359 0.32 15.28 -10.91
CA GLU A 359 -0.02 15.07 -12.32
C GLU A 359 0.52 13.71 -12.77
N MET A 360 -0.29 13.03 -13.57
CA MET A 360 0.06 11.80 -14.27
C MET A 360 -0.60 11.94 -15.64
N ARG A 361 0.07 11.61 -16.75
CA ARG A 361 -0.57 11.68 -18.06
C ARG A 361 -1.34 10.38 -18.32
N ASP A 362 -2.37 10.47 -19.17
CA ASP A 362 -3.11 9.32 -19.70
C ASP A 362 -2.18 8.22 -20.24
N THR A 363 -1.94 7.25 -19.37
CA THR A 363 -1.24 5.99 -19.59
C THR A 363 -2.22 4.91 -19.18
N ALA A 364 -2.56 4.00 -20.08
CA ALA A 364 -3.93 3.47 -20.21
C ALA A 364 -4.54 2.75 -18.99
N GLN A 365 -3.75 2.33 -18.00
CA GLN A 365 -4.24 1.74 -16.75
C GLN A 365 -4.59 2.76 -15.67
N PHE A 366 -3.67 3.68 -15.36
CA PHE A 366 -4.05 4.83 -14.54
C PHE A 366 -5.05 5.68 -15.30
N GLY A 367 -5.05 5.70 -16.64
CA GLY A 367 -6.05 6.37 -17.47
C GLY A 367 -7.50 6.08 -17.04
N ALA A 368 -7.89 4.83 -16.75
CA ALA A 368 -9.25 4.55 -16.27
C ALA A 368 -9.50 5.09 -14.83
N PHE A 369 -8.65 4.75 -13.87
CA PHE A 369 -8.80 5.19 -12.48
C PHE A 369 -8.68 6.72 -12.33
N GLN A 370 -7.78 7.33 -13.10
CA GLN A 370 -7.56 8.77 -13.13
C GLN A 370 -8.69 9.48 -13.85
N LYS A 371 -9.06 9.10 -15.07
CA LYS A 371 -10.13 9.78 -15.85
C LYS A 371 -11.49 9.68 -15.18
N TYR A 372 -11.81 8.53 -14.57
CA TYR A 372 -13.13 8.28 -13.98
C TYR A 372 -13.20 8.43 -12.46
N ILE A 373 -12.07 8.48 -11.74
CA ILE A 373 -12.04 8.64 -10.27
C ILE A 373 -11.15 9.81 -9.81
N LEU A 374 -9.87 9.91 -10.21
CA LEU A 374 -9.02 11.02 -9.70
C LEU A 374 -9.38 12.40 -10.26
N ASN A 375 -9.52 12.53 -11.58
CA ASN A 375 -9.80 13.78 -12.27
C ASN A 375 -11.18 14.38 -11.91
N PRO A 376 -12.28 13.60 -11.82
CA PRO A 376 -13.58 14.15 -11.46
C PRO A 376 -13.68 14.54 -9.98
N PHE A 377 -12.98 13.82 -9.09
CA PHE A 377 -13.17 13.98 -7.65
C PHE A 377 -12.05 14.73 -6.92
N PHE A 378 -10.79 14.79 -7.40
CA PHE A 378 -9.64 15.27 -6.61
C PHE A 378 -8.81 16.37 -7.32
N THR A 379 -8.39 17.40 -6.57
CA THR A 379 -7.46 18.42 -7.08
C THR A 379 -6.04 17.85 -7.22
N LEU A 380 -5.15 18.55 -7.94
CA LEU A 380 -3.74 18.17 -8.05
C LEU A 380 -3.05 18.11 -6.67
N GLU A 381 -3.24 19.14 -5.84
CA GLU A 381 -2.70 19.16 -4.46
C GLU A 381 -3.18 17.96 -3.62
N GLN A 382 -4.45 17.55 -3.75
CA GLN A 382 -4.99 16.39 -3.02
C GLN A 382 -4.38 15.07 -3.51
N ARG A 383 -4.06 14.97 -4.80
CA ARG A 383 -3.33 13.81 -5.36
C ARG A 383 -1.88 13.80 -4.91
N ALA A 384 -1.20 14.95 -4.98
CA ALA A 384 0.17 15.11 -4.49
C ALA A 384 0.25 14.72 -3.00
N ALA A 385 -0.66 15.22 -2.16
CA ALA A 385 -0.75 14.84 -0.74
C ALA A 385 -0.95 13.33 -0.54
N LEU A 386 -1.81 12.70 -1.34
CA LEU A 386 -2.04 11.26 -1.28
C LEU A 386 -0.77 10.47 -1.67
N PHE A 387 -0.17 10.78 -2.82
CA PHE A 387 1.05 10.10 -3.32
C PHE A 387 2.28 10.36 -2.46
N ARG A 388 2.43 11.56 -1.87
CA ARG A 388 3.49 11.89 -0.89
C ARG A 388 3.26 11.23 0.47
N SER A 389 2.06 10.70 0.75
CA SER A 389 1.80 9.87 1.94
C SER A 389 2.10 8.39 1.70
N TRP A 390 1.98 7.91 0.47
CA TRP A 390 2.18 6.50 0.10
C TRP A 390 3.66 6.18 -0.12
N ASN A 391 4.34 5.80 0.96
CA ASN A 391 5.78 5.53 1.00
C ASN A 391 6.28 4.52 -0.04
N SER A 392 5.47 3.54 -0.47
CA SER A 392 5.83 2.59 -1.53
C SER A 392 6.18 3.26 -2.86
N ASN A 393 5.62 4.45 -3.14
CA ASN A 393 5.94 5.23 -4.33
C ASN A 393 7.43 5.63 -4.36
N LEU A 394 8.06 5.78 -3.20
CA LEU A 394 9.47 6.10 -3.07
C LEU A 394 10.38 4.91 -3.44
N GLU A 395 9.91 3.67 -3.26
CA GLU A 395 10.62 2.45 -3.68
C GLU A 395 10.67 2.33 -5.22
N MET A 396 9.73 2.99 -5.91
CA MET A 396 9.66 3.08 -7.38
C MET A 396 10.41 4.30 -7.95
N MET A 397 11.19 5.02 -7.15
CA MET A 397 12.10 6.06 -7.66
C MET A 397 13.09 5.47 -8.68
N VAL A 398 13.46 6.31 -9.65
CA VAL A 398 14.48 6.06 -10.66
C VAL A 398 15.83 5.77 -10.01
N LYS A 399 16.50 4.71 -10.46
CA LYS A 399 17.78 4.20 -9.92
C LYS A 399 18.84 4.15 -11.02
N GLY A 400 20.06 4.55 -10.70
CA GLY A 400 21.20 4.59 -11.61
C GLY A 400 21.72 6.01 -11.82
N ASN A 401 22.12 6.31 -13.06
CA ASN A 401 22.80 7.56 -13.43
C ASN A 401 22.36 8.03 -14.84
N SER A 402 22.91 9.15 -15.27
CA SER A 402 22.64 9.80 -16.57
C SER A 402 23.09 8.99 -17.80
N ASN A 403 23.79 7.85 -17.62
CA ASN A 403 24.10 6.94 -18.72
C ASN A 403 22.92 5.99 -19.02
N LEU A 404 22.13 5.63 -18.01
CA LEU A 404 20.91 4.83 -18.19
C LEU A 404 19.66 5.68 -18.42
N TRP A 405 19.61 6.86 -17.79
CA TRP A 405 18.45 7.72 -17.80
C TRP A 405 18.75 9.05 -18.47
N ARG A 406 17.83 9.51 -19.30
CA ARG A 406 17.79 10.91 -19.73
C ARG A 406 17.53 11.84 -18.54
N ASP A 407 17.74 13.14 -18.74
CA ASP A 407 17.20 14.19 -17.88
C ASP A 407 15.69 13.96 -17.64
N LEU A 408 15.32 13.89 -16.36
CA LEU A 408 14.03 13.45 -15.83
C LEU A 408 13.04 14.61 -15.67
N VAL A 409 13.53 15.79 -15.30
CA VAL A 409 12.74 17.03 -15.26
C VAL A 409 13.55 18.19 -15.84
N LEU A 410 13.00 18.84 -16.85
CA LEU A 410 13.60 19.99 -17.54
C LEU A 410 12.72 21.23 -17.32
N PHE A 411 13.38 22.39 -17.37
CA PHE A 411 12.75 23.71 -17.24
C PHE A 411 13.25 24.62 -18.37
N ASP A 412 12.50 25.65 -18.74
CA ASP A 412 13.05 26.70 -19.60
C ASP A 412 14.09 27.55 -18.85
N GLN A 413 15.07 28.06 -19.60
CA GLN A 413 16.14 28.91 -19.07
C GLN A 413 15.63 30.23 -18.45
N GLU A 414 14.42 30.68 -18.84
CA GLU A 414 13.79 31.90 -18.32
C GLU A 414 13.43 31.80 -16.83
N TYR A 415 13.24 30.60 -16.29
CA TYR A 415 12.92 30.40 -14.88
C TYR A 415 14.15 30.47 -13.95
N HIS A 416 15.35 30.64 -14.52
CA HIS A 416 16.63 30.72 -13.80
C HIS A 416 16.89 29.53 -12.84
N ILE A 417 16.30 28.37 -13.13
CA ILE A 417 16.55 27.11 -12.41
C ILE A 417 17.90 26.58 -12.90
N PRO A 418 18.91 26.43 -12.03
CA PRO A 418 20.31 26.37 -12.47
C PRO A 418 20.74 25.06 -13.14
N GLN A 419 19.94 23.99 -13.04
CA GLN A 419 20.26 22.69 -13.63
C GLN A 419 19.00 21.86 -13.90
N ASN A 420 19.03 21.04 -14.95
CA ASN A 420 18.05 19.97 -15.16
C ASN A 420 18.14 18.91 -14.05
N VAL A 421 17.04 18.19 -13.82
CA VAL A 421 16.99 17.08 -12.87
C VAL A 421 17.40 15.79 -13.56
N THR A 422 18.51 15.21 -13.13
CA THR A 422 19.03 13.90 -13.58
C THR A 422 18.78 12.84 -12.51
N ALA A 423 19.15 11.58 -12.76
CA ALA A 423 19.02 10.52 -11.76
C ALA A 423 19.85 10.80 -10.49
N GLU A 424 21.02 11.44 -10.63
CA GLU A 424 21.96 11.74 -9.56
C GLU A 424 21.47 12.84 -8.60
N ASN A 425 20.86 13.91 -9.13
CA ASN A 425 20.37 15.03 -8.31
C ASN A 425 18.86 14.92 -7.96
N LEU A 426 18.14 13.92 -8.49
CA LEU A 426 16.70 13.70 -8.25
C LEU A 426 16.31 13.73 -6.77
N LYS A 427 17.09 13.04 -5.92
CA LYS A 427 16.84 12.91 -4.48
C LYS A 427 16.93 14.26 -3.74
N GLU A 428 17.89 15.10 -4.12
CA GLU A 428 18.04 16.46 -3.59
C GLU A 428 16.91 17.36 -4.11
N PHE A 429 16.66 17.35 -5.42
CA PHE A 429 15.60 18.14 -6.06
C PHE A 429 14.22 17.85 -5.43
N LEU A 430 13.84 16.58 -5.27
CA LEU A 430 12.60 16.20 -4.61
C LEU A 430 12.62 16.59 -3.12
N GLY A 431 13.75 16.42 -2.43
CA GLY A 431 13.91 16.80 -1.03
C GLY A 431 13.75 18.31 -0.75
N ILE A 432 13.99 19.18 -1.74
CA ILE A 432 13.77 20.63 -1.66
C ILE A 432 12.32 21.01 -2.05
N ASN A 433 11.70 20.23 -2.93
CA ASN A 433 10.46 20.60 -3.62
C ASN A 433 9.21 19.79 -3.21
N THR A 434 9.36 18.89 -2.25
CA THR A 434 8.27 18.17 -1.58
C THR A 434 8.28 18.45 -0.06
N ASP A 435 7.39 17.82 0.70
CA ASP A 435 7.30 18.01 2.15
C ASP A 435 8.51 17.39 2.91
N GLU A 436 8.85 17.95 4.08
CA GLU A 436 10.00 17.48 4.89
C GLU A 436 9.91 15.98 5.25
N HIS A 437 8.70 15.42 5.42
CA HIS A 437 8.54 13.97 5.66
C HIS A 437 8.90 13.13 4.43
N VAL A 438 8.75 13.65 3.21
CA VAL A 438 9.15 12.96 1.97
C VAL A 438 10.67 12.97 1.86
N LYS A 439 11.29 14.12 2.09
CA LYS A 439 12.75 14.28 2.17
C LYS A 439 13.39 13.34 3.21
N ALA A 440 12.81 13.25 4.41
CA ALA A 440 13.27 12.34 5.46
C ALA A 440 13.15 10.85 5.06
N LYS A 441 12.13 10.48 4.30
CA LYS A 441 11.97 9.10 3.79
C LYS A 441 12.92 8.81 2.62
N LEU A 442 13.02 9.72 1.66
CA LEU A 442 13.98 9.64 0.54
C LEU A 442 15.43 9.52 1.03
N ALA A 443 15.79 10.17 2.15
CA ALA A 443 17.10 10.04 2.77
C ALA A 443 17.50 8.57 2.99
N ASN A 444 16.55 7.72 3.37
CA ASN A 444 16.72 6.30 3.68
C ASN A 444 16.63 5.36 2.45
N ILE A 445 16.70 5.88 1.21
CA ILE A 445 16.68 5.09 -0.03
C ILE A 445 17.94 5.37 -0.84
N ASP A 446 18.63 4.33 -1.27
CA ASP A 446 19.79 4.39 -2.16
C ASP A 446 19.33 4.24 -3.62
N LEU A 447 19.57 5.26 -4.43
CA LEU A 447 19.26 5.28 -5.87
C LEU A 447 20.51 5.10 -6.75
N SER A 448 21.69 4.93 -6.13
CA SER A 448 22.97 4.86 -6.84
C SER A 448 23.27 3.46 -7.40
N TYR A 449 24.42 3.34 -8.08
CA TYR A 449 25.01 2.09 -8.54
C TYR A 449 26.23 1.74 -7.70
N ARG A 450 26.41 0.45 -7.37
CA ARG A 450 27.58 -0.07 -6.65
C ARG A 450 28.22 -1.23 -7.40
N THR A 451 29.54 -1.27 -7.39
CA THR A 451 30.35 -2.38 -7.94
C THR A 451 31.07 -3.18 -6.86
N ASP A 452 31.30 -2.59 -5.68
CA ASP A 452 31.98 -3.25 -4.55
C ASP A 452 31.00 -3.75 -3.48
N PHE A 453 30.75 -5.05 -3.54
CA PHE A 453 29.96 -5.82 -2.56
C PHE A 453 30.85 -6.52 -1.50
N SER A 454 32.17 -6.27 -1.50
CA SER A 454 33.11 -6.91 -0.56
C SER A 454 33.28 -6.14 0.76
N SER A 455 32.80 -4.89 0.80
CA SER A 455 32.90 -4.02 1.97
C SER A 455 32.09 -4.52 3.18
N SER A 456 32.52 -4.12 4.38
CA SER A 456 31.74 -4.25 5.62
C SER A 456 30.38 -3.58 5.52
N ASP A 457 30.28 -2.54 4.70
CA ASP A 457 29.14 -1.65 4.61
C ASP A 457 28.02 -2.29 3.79
N TYR A 458 28.34 -3.12 2.78
CA TYR A 458 27.36 -3.98 2.12
C TYR A 458 26.83 -5.10 3.03
N ASN A 459 27.69 -5.65 3.90
CA ASN A 459 27.27 -6.64 4.90
C ASN A 459 26.57 -6.01 6.12
N SER A 460 26.40 -4.69 6.14
CA SER A 460 25.66 -4.00 7.20
C SER A 460 24.16 -4.28 7.11
N SER A 461 23.42 -3.95 8.17
CA SER A 461 21.96 -3.98 8.19
C SER A 461 21.32 -2.68 7.66
N ASP A 462 22.07 -1.89 6.87
CA ASP A 462 21.48 -0.81 6.09
C ASP A 462 20.45 -1.39 5.13
N ARG A 463 19.28 -0.75 5.08
CA ARG A 463 18.12 -1.16 4.29
C ARG A 463 17.93 -0.28 3.06
N SER A 464 18.72 0.78 2.93
CA SER A 464 18.57 1.80 1.87
C SER A 464 18.70 1.22 0.46
N HIS A 465 19.53 0.19 0.29
CA HIS A 465 19.81 -0.46 -0.98
C HIS A 465 18.97 -1.73 -1.25
N TRP A 466 18.11 -2.16 -0.32
CA TRP A 466 17.44 -3.48 -0.43
C TRP A 466 16.41 -3.56 -1.57
N SER A 467 15.78 -2.44 -1.94
CA SER A 467 14.91 -2.34 -3.12
C SER A 467 15.65 -1.94 -4.39
N ASN A 468 16.98 -1.77 -4.33
CA ASN A 468 17.81 -1.31 -5.43
C ASN A 468 18.69 -2.45 -5.98
N PRO A 469 18.36 -3.04 -7.15
CA PRO A 469 19.18 -4.10 -7.74
C PRO A 469 20.52 -3.62 -8.29
N LEU A 470 20.72 -2.30 -8.46
CA LEU A 470 22.02 -1.69 -8.81
C LEU A 470 22.96 -1.57 -7.60
N ALA A 471 22.47 -1.83 -6.39
CA ALA A 471 23.23 -1.73 -5.14
C ALA A 471 23.08 -2.98 -4.25
N SER A 472 22.56 -4.08 -4.81
CA SER A 472 22.35 -5.36 -4.13
C SER A 472 22.56 -6.53 -5.11
N GLN A 473 22.83 -7.73 -4.58
CA GLN A 473 23.05 -8.94 -5.37
C GLN A 473 21.85 -9.90 -5.28
N LEU A 474 21.65 -10.73 -6.30
CA LEU A 474 20.79 -11.92 -6.17
C LEU A 474 21.33 -12.88 -5.09
N PRO A 475 20.46 -13.66 -4.42
CA PRO A 475 20.85 -14.58 -3.35
C PRO A 475 21.73 -15.72 -3.88
N GLU A 476 22.57 -16.29 -3.02
CA GLU A 476 23.36 -17.48 -3.31
C GLU A 476 22.51 -18.77 -3.35
N ALA A 477 21.70 -18.91 -4.40
CA ALA A 477 20.75 -20.01 -4.60
C ALA A 477 20.83 -20.61 -6.03
N PRO A 478 21.84 -21.43 -6.34
CA PRO A 478 22.13 -21.90 -7.71
C PRO A 478 21.02 -22.74 -8.36
N ASP A 479 20.16 -23.41 -7.58
CA ASP A 479 19.01 -24.14 -8.13
C ASP A 479 17.82 -23.22 -8.48
N MET A 480 17.80 -21.98 -8.00
CA MET A 480 16.72 -21.04 -8.25
C MET A 480 16.88 -20.39 -9.64
N LYS A 481 15.77 -20.29 -10.38
CA LYS A 481 15.73 -19.66 -11.70
C LYS A 481 15.09 -18.27 -11.61
N VAL A 482 15.49 -17.37 -12.50
CA VAL A 482 14.92 -16.02 -12.63
C VAL A 482 14.34 -15.88 -14.04
N TYR A 483 13.06 -15.53 -14.15
CA TYR A 483 12.39 -15.23 -15.41
C TYR A 483 11.89 -13.80 -15.38
N CYS A 484 12.17 -13.02 -16.43
CA CYS A 484 11.72 -11.64 -16.55
C CYS A 484 10.84 -11.51 -17.79
N LEU A 485 9.55 -11.28 -17.57
CA LEU A 485 8.47 -11.32 -18.54
C LEU A 485 7.93 -9.88 -18.69
N TYR A 486 8.20 -9.19 -19.80
CA TYR A 486 7.77 -7.79 -19.93
C TYR A 486 7.34 -7.38 -21.34
N GLY A 487 6.50 -6.34 -21.39
CA GLY A 487 6.03 -5.72 -22.61
C GLY A 487 7.03 -4.71 -23.17
N PHE A 488 7.07 -4.55 -24.49
CA PHE A 488 7.81 -3.48 -25.16
C PHE A 488 7.07 -3.00 -26.42
N GLY A 489 7.54 -1.92 -27.03
CA GLY A 489 6.94 -1.30 -28.21
C GLY A 489 5.81 -0.32 -27.89
N LYS A 490 5.58 0.03 -26.62
CA LYS A 490 4.58 1.00 -26.20
C LYS A 490 5.22 2.31 -25.73
N SER A 491 4.72 3.43 -26.24
CA SER A 491 5.15 4.77 -25.83
C SER A 491 4.97 4.96 -24.32
N THR A 492 6.06 5.24 -23.61
CA THR A 492 6.13 5.20 -22.14
C THR A 492 6.86 6.44 -21.59
N GLU A 493 6.38 6.99 -20.48
CA GLU A 493 6.92 8.22 -19.88
C GLU A 493 8.38 8.05 -19.40
N THR A 494 9.30 8.86 -19.92
CA THR A 494 10.74 8.81 -19.62
C THR A 494 11.28 10.05 -18.89
N GLY A 495 10.49 11.12 -18.82
CA GLY A 495 10.84 12.39 -18.18
C GLY A 495 9.81 13.48 -18.54
N TYR A 496 10.01 14.69 -18.05
CA TYR A 496 9.03 15.77 -18.15
C TYR A 496 9.64 17.15 -18.38
N TYR A 497 8.84 18.06 -18.93
CA TYR A 497 9.02 19.50 -18.90
C TYR A 497 8.08 20.12 -17.87
N TYR A 498 8.62 20.94 -16.98
CA TYR A 498 7.89 21.64 -15.94
C TYR A 498 8.13 23.15 -16.01
N LYS A 499 7.19 23.89 -15.41
CA LYS A 499 7.28 25.33 -15.15
C LYS A 499 6.86 25.61 -13.69
N PRO A 500 7.20 26.76 -13.10
CA PRO A 500 6.66 27.17 -11.80
C PRO A 500 5.13 27.21 -11.83
N ALA A 501 4.49 26.72 -10.78
CA ALA A 501 3.04 26.78 -10.64
C ALA A 501 2.58 28.23 -10.38
N GLU A 502 1.36 28.60 -10.80
CA GLU A 502 0.83 29.96 -10.61
C GLU A 502 0.84 30.40 -9.13
N ASN A 503 0.66 29.46 -8.21
CA ASN A 503 0.80 29.67 -6.77
C ASN A 503 2.00 28.90 -6.21
N VAL A 504 3.21 29.43 -6.41
CA VAL A 504 4.48 28.88 -5.88
C VAL A 504 4.50 28.74 -4.34
N THR A 505 3.59 29.40 -3.62
CA THR A 505 3.45 29.26 -2.15
C THR A 505 2.58 28.07 -1.71
N GLY A 506 1.94 27.38 -2.67
CA GLY A 506 1.15 26.18 -2.44
C GLY A 506 2.00 24.91 -2.19
N MET A 507 1.31 23.79 -1.99
CA MET A 507 1.94 22.47 -1.79
C MET A 507 2.69 21.96 -3.04
N VAL A 508 2.23 22.40 -4.20
CA VAL A 508 2.77 22.08 -5.53
C VAL A 508 3.49 23.32 -6.05
N LYS A 509 4.83 23.26 -6.11
CA LYS A 509 5.68 24.39 -6.54
C LYS A 509 5.85 24.50 -8.05
N TYR A 510 5.69 23.37 -8.75
CA TYR A 510 5.88 23.24 -10.19
C TYR A 510 4.73 22.41 -10.78
N GLU A 511 4.33 22.75 -12.00
CA GLU A 511 3.33 22.04 -12.79
C GLU A 511 3.90 21.69 -14.17
N MET A 512 3.37 20.63 -14.78
CA MET A 512 3.80 20.15 -16.08
C MET A 512 3.45 21.17 -17.17
N ASP A 513 4.42 21.50 -18.04
CA ASP A 513 4.15 22.44 -19.12
C ASP A 513 3.53 21.74 -20.34
N PHE A 514 2.21 21.61 -20.29
CA PHE A 514 1.41 21.06 -21.40
C PHE A 514 1.54 21.85 -22.72
N SER A 515 2.12 23.06 -22.75
CA SER A 515 2.39 23.77 -24.01
C SER A 515 3.56 23.18 -24.79
N LYS A 516 4.47 22.43 -24.13
CA LYS A 516 5.68 21.89 -24.76
C LYS A 516 5.38 20.66 -25.60
N VAL A 517 5.69 20.75 -26.90
CA VAL A 517 5.59 19.66 -27.88
C VAL A 517 6.81 19.73 -28.80
N SER A 518 7.52 18.61 -28.95
CA SER A 518 8.59 18.43 -29.95
C SER A 518 8.56 17.00 -30.47
N VAL A 519 8.34 16.84 -31.78
CA VAL A 519 8.29 15.52 -32.43
C VAL A 519 9.66 14.85 -32.42
N ASN A 520 10.74 15.64 -32.60
CA ASN A 520 12.10 15.12 -32.66
C ASN A 520 12.57 14.53 -31.32
N ASP A 521 12.16 15.15 -30.20
CA ASP A 521 12.57 14.75 -28.85
C ASP A 521 11.61 13.73 -28.21
N SER A 522 10.63 13.23 -28.98
CA SER A 522 9.49 12.44 -28.47
C SER A 522 8.75 13.10 -27.31
N LEU A 523 8.62 14.43 -27.37
CA LEU A 523 7.98 15.28 -26.35
C LEU A 523 6.56 15.64 -26.77
N SER A 524 5.58 15.34 -25.92
CA SER A 524 4.18 15.66 -26.16
C SER A 524 3.55 16.16 -24.87
N PHE A 525 2.95 17.35 -24.91
CA PHE A 525 2.26 17.99 -23.77
C PHE A 525 3.08 17.88 -22.46
N GLY A 526 4.34 18.34 -22.49
CA GLY A 526 5.22 18.32 -21.31
C GLY A 526 5.76 16.94 -20.90
N VAL A 527 5.43 15.85 -21.61
CA VAL A 527 5.91 14.48 -21.31
C VAL A 527 6.86 14.00 -22.40
N PHE A 528 8.06 13.59 -22.00
CA PHE A 528 8.97 12.84 -22.86
C PHE A 528 8.62 11.36 -22.86
N SER A 529 8.58 10.77 -24.06
CA SER A 529 8.28 9.35 -24.23
C SER A 529 9.46 8.56 -24.80
N GLY A 530 9.57 7.30 -24.40
CA GLY A 530 10.48 6.30 -24.97
C GLY A 530 9.81 4.93 -25.05
N ASP A 531 10.58 3.87 -25.27
CA ASP A 531 10.09 2.50 -25.31
C ASP A 531 9.81 1.93 -23.91
N GLY A 532 8.86 0.98 -23.82
CA GLY A 532 8.42 0.34 -22.59
C GLY A 532 7.04 -0.31 -22.74
N ASP A 533 6.36 -0.52 -21.62
CA ASP A 533 5.03 -1.18 -21.53
C ASP A 533 3.85 -0.20 -21.33
N GLY A 534 4.06 1.10 -21.47
CA GLY A 534 3.09 2.17 -21.20
C GLY A 534 3.16 2.75 -19.78
N THR A 535 3.87 2.10 -18.84
CA THR A 535 4.08 2.61 -17.48
C THR A 535 5.54 2.57 -17.04
N VAL A 536 6.26 1.51 -17.37
CA VAL A 536 7.64 1.26 -16.99
C VAL A 536 8.53 1.36 -18.24
N PRO A 537 9.51 2.27 -18.28
CA PRO A 537 10.45 2.37 -19.40
C PRO A 537 11.26 1.08 -19.57
N LEU A 538 11.63 0.77 -20.81
CA LEU A 538 12.37 -0.43 -21.19
C LEU A 538 13.65 -0.64 -20.35
N VAL A 539 14.36 0.44 -20.00
CA VAL A 539 15.55 0.38 -19.14
C VAL A 539 15.24 -0.25 -17.77
N SER A 540 14.10 0.07 -17.17
CA SER A 540 13.71 -0.50 -15.88
C SER A 540 13.11 -1.90 -15.98
N LEU A 541 12.46 -2.23 -17.10
CA LEU A 541 11.91 -3.56 -17.34
C LEU A 541 13.00 -4.59 -17.62
N GLY A 542 13.94 -4.22 -18.50
CA GLY A 542 14.82 -5.19 -19.14
C GLY A 542 16.27 -5.18 -18.68
N TYR A 543 16.84 -4.01 -18.32
CA TYR A 543 18.26 -3.91 -18.01
C TYR A 543 18.74 -4.87 -16.89
N PRO A 544 17.99 -5.06 -15.79
CA PRO A 544 18.41 -5.99 -14.74
C PRO A 544 18.62 -7.42 -15.24
N CYS A 545 17.70 -7.92 -16.07
CA CYS A 545 17.74 -9.31 -16.51
C CYS A 545 18.53 -9.52 -17.80
N ALA A 546 18.56 -8.53 -18.70
CA ALA A 546 19.31 -8.58 -19.95
C ALA A 546 20.82 -8.31 -19.75
N LYS A 547 21.21 -7.47 -18.78
CA LYS A 547 22.61 -7.08 -18.56
C LYS A 547 23.10 -7.30 -17.13
N LEU A 548 22.45 -6.70 -16.14
CA LEU A 548 22.98 -6.63 -14.76
C LEU A 548 23.22 -8.00 -14.11
N TRP A 549 22.17 -8.83 -14.04
CA TRP A 549 22.20 -10.17 -13.44
C TRP A 549 22.86 -11.22 -14.35
N ARG A 550 23.40 -10.83 -15.51
CA ARG A 550 24.35 -11.66 -16.28
C ARG A 550 25.78 -11.52 -15.75
N LYS A 551 26.09 -10.47 -14.97
CA LYS A 551 27.40 -10.24 -14.34
C LYS A 551 27.49 -10.95 -13.00
N LYS A 552 28.63 -11.61 -12.75
CA LYS A 552 28.91 -12.28 -11.46
C LYS A 552 28.93 -11.30 -10.27
N SER A 553 29.20 -10.02 -10.50
CA SER A 553 29.13 -8.97 -9.47
C SER A 553 27.74 -8.88 -8.82
N HIS A 554 26.67 -9.03 -9.61
CA HIS A 554 25.27 -8.90 -9.15
C HIS A 554 24.51 -10.25 -9.10
N ASN A 555 25.08 -11.31 -9.69
CA ASN A 555 24.57 -12.68 -9.67
C ASN A 555 25.71 -13.64 -9.25
N PRO A 556 26.09 -13.68 -7.95
CA PRO A 556 27.29 -14.38 -7.47
C PRO A 556 27.22 -15.90 -7.68
N ALA A 557 26.05 -16.50 -7.47
CA ALA A 557 25.79 -17.93 -7.68
C ALA A 557 25.44 -18.29 -9.14
N GLN A 558 25.47 -17.33 -10.08
CA GLN A 558 25.27 -17.53 -11.52
C GLN A 558 23.93 -18.22 -11.86
N LEU A 559 22.85 -17.80 -11.19
CA LEU A 559 21.48 -18.27 -11.41
C LEU A 559 21.10 -18.16 -12.89
N LYS A 560 20.32 -19.14 -13.39
CA LYS A 560 19.75 -19.09 -14.74
C LYS A 560 18.74 -17.94 -14.81
N VAL A 561 19.12 -16.87 -15.50
CA VAL A 561 18.23 -15.74 -15.86
C VAL A 561 17.70 -15.95 -17.27
N VAL A 562 16.40 -15.76 -17.48
CA VAL A 562 15.74 -15.84 -18.79
C VAL A 562 14.88 -14.58 -19.00
N THR A 563 15.12 -13.86 -20.09
CA THR A 563 14.42 -12.65 -20.50
C THR A 563 13.41 -12.99 -21.61
N ARG A 564 12.13 -12.66 -21.42
CA ARG A 564 11.06 -12.92 -22.38
C ARG A 564 10.31 -11.62 -22.68
N GLU A 565 10.51 -11.09 -23.88
CA GLU A 565 9.89 -9.84 -24.31
C GLU A 565 8.66 -10.07 -25.19
N TYR A 566 7.56 -9.36 -24.88
CA TYR A 566 6.31 -9.42 -25.62
C TYR A 566 6.04 -8.07 -26.27
N LYS A 567 5.99 -8.05 -27.60
CA LYS A 567 5.67 -6.83 -28.35
C LYS A 567 4.23 -6.40 -28.05
N HIS A 568 3.98 -5.10 -27.88
CA HIS A 568 2.64 -4.56 -27.70
C HIS A 568 1.93 -4.47 -29.05
N GLU A 569 1.03 -5.42 -29.34
CA GLU A 569 0.28 -5.50 -30.59
C GLU A 569 -1.24 -5.53 -30.28
N PRO A 570 -1.81 -4.42 -29.78
CA PRO A 570 -3.19 -4.41 -29.31
C PRO A 570 -4.19 -4.45 -30.47
N LEU A 571 -5.33 -5.08 -30.23
CA LEU A 571 -6.54 -4.88 -31.04
C LEU A 571 -6.99 -3.40 -30.98
N PRO A 572 -7.72 -2.91 -32.00
CA PRO A 572 -8.29 -1.57 -31.95
C PRO A 572 -9.24 -1.37 -30.76
N ILE A 573 -9.27 -0.15 -30.23
CA ILE A 573 -10.03 0.19 -29.00
C ILE A 573 -11.55 -0.01 -29.12
N TRP A 574 -12.09 -0.09 -30.35
CA TRP A 574 -13.49 -0.39 -30.62
C TRP A 574 -13.81 -1.89 -30.65
N GLU A 575 -12.79 -2.75 -30.76
CA GLU A 575 -12.89 -4.21 -30.63
C GLU A 575 -12.61 -4.65 -29.19
N ASP A 576 -11.51 -4.17 -28.60
CA ASP A 576 -11.19 -4.38 -27.19
C ASP A 576 -10.51 -3.14 -26.58
N VAL A 577 -11.12 -2.59 -25.53
CA VAL A 577 -10.60 -1.42 -24.78
C VAL A 577 -9.30 -1.76 -24.02
N ARG A 578 -9.06 -3.04 -23.74
CA ARG A 578 -7.82 -3.59 -23.15
C ARG A 578 -6.86 -4.16 -24.22
N GLY A 579 -7.13 -3.94 -25.51
CA GLY A 579 -6.27 -4.35 -26.62
C GLY A 579 -6.13 -5.86 -26.86
N GLY A 580 -6.95 -6.70 -26.23
CA GLY A 580 -6.96 -8.14 -26.48
C GLY A 580 -5.70 -8.89 -26.02
N THR A 581 -5.62 -10.15 -26.41
CA THR A 581 -4.62 -11.13 -25.90
C THR A 581 -3.19 -10.93 -26.44
N LEU A 582 -2.96 -9.91 -27.27
CA LEU A 582 -1.63 -9.48 -27.73
C LEU A 582 -1.26 -8.07 -27.23
N SER A 583 -2.14 -7.44 -26.42
CA SER A 583 -1.74 -6.28 -25.63
C SER A 583 -0.65 -6.69 -24.64
N SER A 584 0.49 -6.02 -24.74
CA SER A 584 1.59 -6.10 -23.77
C SER A 584 1.70 -4.81 -22.96
N ASP A 585 0.57 -4.13 -22.70
CA ASP A 585 0.52 -3.01 -21.75
C ASP A 585 0.73 -3.53 -20.32
N HIS A 586 1.25 -2.69 -19.43
CA HIS A 586 1.78 -3.06 -18.10
C HIS A 586 0.89 -3.98 -17.22
N VAL A 587 -0.45 -3.92 -17.28
CA VAL A 587 -1.40 -4.85 -16.63
C VAL A 587 -2.02 -5.84 -17.63
N ASP A 588 -2.19 -5.45 -18.90
CA ASP A 588 -2.76 -6.32 -19.94
C ASP A 588 -1.85 -7.52 -20.25
N ILE A 589 -0.54 -7.38 -19.96
CA ILE A 589 0.44 -8.47 -19.98
C ILE A 589 -0.03 -9.70 -19.17
N LEU A 590 -0.85 -9.53 -18.13
CA LEU A 590 -1.42 -10.63 -17.36
C LEU A 590 -2.49 -11.44 -18.14
N ASN A 591 -3.10 -10.85 -19.17
CA ASN A 591 -4.01 -11.51 -20.13
C ASN A 591 -3.32 -11.82 -21.48
N ASN A 592 -2.04 -11.53 -21.62
CA ASN A 592 -1.31 -11.75 -22.87
C ASN A 592 -1.12 -13.25 -23.11
N ARG A 593 -1.47 -13.72 -24.31
CA ARG A 593 -1.44 -15.14 -24.70
C ARG A 593 -0.05 -15.76 -24.48
N ASN A 594 1.00 -15.04 -24.83
CA ASN A 594 2.37 -15.53 -24.76
C ASN A 594 2.92 -15.46 -23.32
N THR A 595 2.56 -14.44 -22.54
CA THR A 595 2.91 -14.37 -21.11
C THR A 595 2.21 -15.48 -20.32
N ILE A 596 0.91 -15.72 -20.55
CA ILE A 596 0.17 -16.84 -19.93
C ILE A 596 0.79 -18.18 -20.30
N ARG A 597 1.18 -18.38 -21.58
CA ARG A 597 1.92 -19.58 -22.01
C ARG A 597 3.18 -19.78 -21.17
N ASP A 598 4.01 -18.75 -21.04
CA ASP A 598 5.31 -18.84 -20.37
C ASP A 598 5.16 -19.05 -18.86
N VAL A 599 4.16 -18.39 -18.23
CA VAL A 599 3.77 -18.65 -16.82
C VAL A 599 3.32 -20.11 -16.62
N ILE A 600 2.49 -20.66 -17.52
CA ILE A 600 2.08 -22.07 -17.45
C ILE A 600 3.29 -23.00 -17.61
N TYR A 601 4.20 -22.71 -18.55
CA TYR A 601 5.43 -23.49 -18.71
C TYR A 601 6.24 -23.52 -17.41
N ILE A 602 6.48 -22.36 -16.78
CA ILE A 602 7.24 -22.28 -15.52
C ILE A 602 6.51 -23.03 -14.39
N ALA A 603 5.23 -22.74 -14.14
CA ALA A 603 4.46 -23.35 -13.05
C ALA A 603 4.34 -24.89 -13.17
N THR A 604 4.20 -25.40 -14.40
CA THR A 604 4.17 -26.85 -14.66
C THR A 604 5.55 -27.52 -14.70
N GLY A 605 6.62 -26.75 -14.48
CA GLY A 605 8.01 -27.23 -14.47
C GLY A 605 8.56 -27.60 -15.84
N ASN A 606 8.01 -26.99 -16.89
CA ASN A 606 8.54 -26.97 -18.26
C ASN A 606 9.33 -25.67 -18.55
N GLY A 607 9.52 -24.81 -17.56
CA GLY A 607 10.21 -23.51 -17.70
C GLY A 607 11.63 -23.60 -18.26
N ASP A 608 12.30 -24.75 -18.11
CA ASP A 608 13.63 -24.95 -18.70
C ASP A 608 13.65 -24.97 -20.23
N GLN A 609 12.50 -25.16 -20.87
CA GLN A 609 12.30 -25.04 -22.32
C GLN A 609 12.20 -23.57 -22.80
N LEU A 610 12.16 -22.61 -21.87
CA LEU A 610 12.15 -21.18 -22.20
C LEU A 610 13.59 -20.67 -22.32
N GLU A 611 13.86 -20.04 -23.46
CA GLU A 611 15.12 -19.37 -23.78
C GLU A 611 14.91 -17.85 -23.89
N ASP A 612 16.02 -17.11 -23.86
CA ASP A 612 16.02 -15.65 -24.03
C ASP A 612 15.36 -15.25 -25.36
N GLN A 613 14.40 -14.34 -25.28
CA GLN A 613 13.75 -13.70 -26.42
C GLN A 613 13.83 -12.19 -26.20
N ILE A 614 14.91 -11.62 -26.71
CA ILE A 614 15.20 -10.18 -26.69
C ILE A 614 15.01 -9.68 -28.13
N LEU A 615 14.01 -8.83 -28.32
CA LEU A 615 13.52 -8.25 -29.57
C LEU A 615 13.63 -6.71 -29.57
N SER A 616 13.71 -6.12 -28.38
CA SER A 616 13.86 -4.70 -28.08
C SER A 616 15.32 -4.24 -28.15
N GLU A 617 15.51 -2.94 -27.98
CA GLU A 617 16.82 -2.31 -27.97
C GLU A 617 17.48 -2.30 -26.58
N VAL A 618 17.01 -3.11 -25.62
CA VAL A 618 17.55 -3.17 -24.24
C VAL A 618 19.06 -3.46 -24.20
N GLY A 619 19.59 -4.19 -25.18
CA GLY A 619 21.02 -4.46 -25.30
C GLY A 619 21.88 -3.19 -25.57
N LYS A 620 21.28 -2.11 -26.08
CA LYS A 620 21.96 -0.84 -26.38
C LYS A 620 22.17 0.06 -25.16
N PHE A 621 21.51 -0.19 -24.02
CA PHE A 621 21.81 0.55 -22.80
C PHE A 621 23.27 0.32 -22.38
N PRO A 622 24.02 1.38 -22.02
CA PRO A 622 25.43 1.25 -21.70
C PRO A 622 25.64 0.37 -20.47
N ASP A 623 26.80 -0.27 -20.38
CA ASP A 623 27.26 -0.83 -19.12
C ASP A 623 27.61 0.31 -18.14
N LEU A 624 27.35 0.06 -16.86
CA LEU A 624 27.57 1.03 -15.77
C LEU A 624 29.01 0.98 -15.19
N GLU A 625 29.87 0.10 -15.69
CA GLU A 625 31.24 -0.15 -15.22
C GLU A 625 32.28 0.62 -16.04
#